data_AF-A0A0E3WUY2-F1
#
_entry.id   AF-A0A0E3WUY2-F1
#
_cell.length_a   1.000
_cell.length_b   1.000
_cell.length_c   1.000
_cell.angle_alpha   90.00
_cell.angle_beta   90.00
_cell.angle_gamma   90.00
#
_symmetry.space_group_name_H-M   'P 1'
#
loop_
_entity.id
_entity.type
_entity.pdbx_description
1 polymer ?
#
loop_
_entity_poly.entity_id
_entity_poly.type
_entity_poly.pdbx_seq_one_letter_code
_entity_poly.pdbx_strand_id
1 'polypeptide(L)'
;MPDVEEYQKLRAEVGWGTKNSEAIRLALNNSLFSIYVMSENNIIDFGRVIGDRGIYLYIQDIIVLPEFQGHGIGKHIMCAVMNYFNFKAGSPLPRSEATGGG
;
A
#
# COMPACT_ATOMS: atom_id res chain seq x y z
N MET A 1 2.04 -9.06 6.08
CA MET A 1 2.98 -8.66 5.02
C MET A 1 3.06 -9.84 4.08
N PRO A 2 3.06 -9.66 2.75
CA PRO A 2 3.36 -10.75 1.82
C PRO A 2 4.75 -11.31 2.10
N ASP A 3 4.96 -12.58 1.77
CA ASP A 3 6.30 -13.11 1.62
C ASP A 3 6.98 -12.63 0.32
N VAL A 4 8.21 -13.09 0.08
CA VAL A 4 9.00 -12.68 -1.09
C VAL A 4 8.35 -13.15 -2.39
N GLU A 5 7.77 -14.36 -2.41
CA GLU A 5 7.18 -14.94 -3.60
C GLU A 5 5.86 -14.26 -3.95
N GLU A 6 5.01 -14.05 -2.95
CA GLU A 6 3.75 -13.32 -3.09
C GLU A 6 3.98 -11.89 -3.59
N TYR A 7 4.97 -11.18 -3.04
CA TYR A 7 5.31 -9.83 -3.50
C TYR A 7 5.90 -9.82 -4.93
N GLN A 8 6.70 -10.82 -5.30
CA GLN A 8 7.17 -10.95 -6.68
C GLN A 8 6.02 -11.17 -7.66
N LYS A 9 5.06 -12.04 -7.31
CA LYS A 9 3.86 -12.29 -8.12
C LYS A 9 3.07 -11.00 -8.32
N LEU A 10 2.75 -10.27 -7.25
CA LEU A 10 2.03 -9.00 -7.32
C LEU A 10 2.70 -7.99 -8.26
N ARG A 11 4.03 -7.84 -8.18
CA ARG A 11 4.78 -6.94 -9.06
C ARG A 11 4.75 -7.39 -10.52
N ALA A 12 4.86 -8.69 -10.77
CA ALA A 12 4.83 -9.23 -12.12
C ALA A 12 3.49 -8.98 -12.80
N GLU A 13 2.38 -9.22 -12.10
CA GLU A 13 1.01 -9.05 -12.60
C GLU A 13 0.68 -7.61 -13.02
N VAL A 14 1.31 -6.61 -12.39
CA VAL A 14 1.16 -5.20 -12.78
C VAL A 14 2.29 -4.67 -13.67
N GLY A 15 3.11 -5.57 -14.23
CA GLY A 15 4.16 -5.22 -15.19
C GLY A 15 5.40 -4.54 -14.60
N TRP A 16 5.61 -4.61 -13.28
CA TRP A 16 6.77 -4.01 -12.60
C TRP A 16 8.01 -4.91 -12.57
N GLY A 17 7.87 -6.14 -13.08
CA GLY A 17 8.92 -7.14 -13.16
C GLY A 17 9.40 -7.66 -11.80
N THR A 18 10.34 -8.60 -11.84
CA THR A 18 10.93 -9.22 -10.65
C THR A 18 12.15 -8.45 -10.15
N LYS A 19 12.53 -8.70 -8.90
CA LYS A 19 13.74 -8.17 -8.26
C LYS A 19 14.44 -9.30 -7.52
N ASN A 20 15.69 -9.08 -7.13
CA ASN A 20 16.45 -10.01 -6.31
C ASN A 20 15.69 -10.31 -4.98
N SER A 21 15.54 -11.60 -4.66
CA SER A 21 14.76 -12.07 -3.51
C SER A 21 15.26 -11.55 -2.16
N GLU A 22 16.58 -11.40 -1.99
CA GLU A 22 17.15 -10.86 -0.75
C GLU A 22 16.87 -9.37 -0.60
N ALA A 23 16.95 -8.62 -1.70
CA ALA A 23 16.57 -7.21 -1.71
C ALA A 23 15.09 -7.01 -1.38
N ILE A 24 14.21 -7.88 -1.90
CA ILE A 24 12.78 -7.87 -1.55
C ILE A 24 12.60 -8.18 -0.07
N ARG A 25 13.20 -9.25 0.44
CA ARG A 25 13.10 -9.64 1.85
C ARG A 25 13.49 -8.49 2.78
N LEU A 26 14.62 -7.83 2.48
CA LEU A 26 15.08 -6.67 3.22
C LEU A 26 14.09 -5.49 3.13
N ALA A 27 13.57 -5.19 1.93
CA ALA A 27 12.61 -4.10 1.73
C ALA A 27 11.30 -4.33 2.49
N LEU A 28 10.76 -5.55 2.46
CA LEU A 28 9.54 -5.92 3.17
C LEU A 28 9.74 -5.84 4.70
N ASN A 29 10.86 -6.36 5.22
CA ASN A 29 11.19 -6.29 6.64
C ASN A 29 11.35 -4.85 7.15
N ASN A 30 11.85 -3.94 6.31
CA ASN A 30 12.05 -2.53 6.67
C ASN A 30 10.80 -1.65 6.43
N SER A 31 9.68 -2.23 6.01
CA SER A 31 8.46 -1.48 5.77
C SER A 31 7.77 -1.09 7.06
N LEU A 32 7.11 0.06 7.06
CA LEU A 32 6.49 0.64 8.25
C LEU A 32 5.05 0.20 8.44
N PHE A 33 4.35 -0.02 7.32
CA PHE A 33 2.97 -0.46 7.28
C PHE A 33 2.69 -1.14 5.94
N SER A 34 1.80 -2.12 5.98
CA SER A 34 1.26 -2.75 4.77
C SER A 34 -0.19 -3.15 4.97
N ILE A 35 -0.97 -3.14 3.90
CA ILE A 35 -2.33 -3.68 3.85
C ILE A 35 -2.48 -4.54 2.60
N TYR A 36 -3.27 -5.60 2.70
CA TYR A 36 -3.67 -6.44 1.58
C TYR A 36 -4.92 -7.25 1.93
N VAL A 37 -5.59 -7.73 0.89
CA VAL A 37 -6.74 -8.62 0.91
C VAL A 37 -6.34 -9.95 0.28
N MET A 38 -6.69 -11.03 0.97
CA MET A 38 -6.58 -12.39 0.47
C MET A 38 -7.92 -12.81 -0.15
N SER A 39 -7.89 -13.37 -1.36
CA SER A 39 -9.00 -14.05 -1.99
C SER A 39 -8.51 -15.40 -2.52
N GLU A 40 -9.20 -16.49 -2.16
CA GLU A 40 -8.85 -17.85 -2.61
C GLU A 40 -7.35 -18.18 -2.50
N ASN A 41 -6.75 -17.85 -1.36
CA ASN A 41 -5.33 -18.04 -1.05
C ASN A 41 -4.35 -17.18 -1.85
N ASN A 42 -4.81 -16.17 -2.60
CA ASN A 42 -3.96 -15.22 -3.30
C ASN A 42 -4.16 -13.80 -2.77
N ILE A 43 -3.09 -13.01 -2.77
CA ILE A 43 -3.19 -11.58 -2.52
C ILE A 43 -3.70 -10.89 -3.78
N ILE A 44 -4.80 -10.14 -3.67
CA ILE A 44 -5.42 -9.45 -4.82
C ILE A 44 -5.11 -7.95 -4.88
N ASP A 45 -4.65 -7.38 -3.77
CA ASP A 45 -4.28 -5.99 -3.64
C ASP A 45 -3.10 -5.84 -2.65
N PHE A 46 -2.35 -4.74 -2.74
CA PHE A 46 -1.26 -4.48 -1.81
C PHE A 46 -0.96 -3.00 -1.69
N GLY A 47 -0.96 -2.51 -0.45
CA GLY A 47 -0.47 -1.19 -0.08
C GLY A 47 0.74 -1.30 0.83
N ARG A 48 1.78 -0.48 0.60
CA ARG A 48 2.98 -0.46 1.44
C ARG A 48 3.49 0.94 1.69
N VAL A 49 3.90 1.19 2.93
CA VAL A 49 4.52 2.44 3.40
C VAL A 49 5.93 2.18 3.87
N ILE A 50 6.84 3.10 3.52
CA ILE A 50 8.22 3.16 4.03
C ILE A 50 8.51 4.55 4.61
N GLY A 51 9.64 4.71 5.28
CA GLY A 51 10.04 6.00 5.83
C GLY A 51 10.97 5.91 7.03
N ASP A 52 11.12 7.02 7.74
CA ASP A 52 12.01 7.18 8.89
C ASP A 52 11.30 7.02 10.25
N ARG A 53 10.02 6.63 10.24
CA ARG A 53 9.15 6.47 11.44
C ARG A 53 8.81 7.79 12.15
N GLY A 54 9.18 8.94 11.59
CA GLY A 54 8.94 10.25 12.16
C GLY A 54 8.47 11.24 11.10
N ILE A 55 9.42 11.92 10.46
CA ILE A 55 9.16 13.09 9.62
C ILE A 55 8.73 12.67 8.21
N TYR A 56 9.41 11.69 7.62
CA TYR A 56 9.21 11.30 6.23
C TYR A 56 8.57 9.93 6.12
N LEU A 57 7.33 9.91 5.63
CA LEU A 57 6.59 8.71 5.29
C LEU A 57 6.23 8.75 3.80
N TYR A 58 6.47 7.64 3.10
CA TYR A 58 6.22 7.52 1.68
C TYR A 58 5.30 6.34 1.41
N ILE A 59 4.33 6.57 0.53
CA ILE A 59 3.58 5.50 -0.11
C ILE A 59 4.51 4.89 -1.16
N GLN A 60 4.86 3.63 -0.99
CA GLN A 60 5.83 2.96 -1.87
C GLN A 60 5.13 2.10 -2.92
N ASP A 61 4.20 1.25 -2.50
CA ASP A 61 3.48 0.36 -3.40
C ASP A 61 1.98 0.55 -3.21
N ILE A 62 1.26 0.69 -4.32
CA ILE A 62 -0.19 0.61 -4.42
C ILE A 62 -0.47 -0.28 -5.63
N ILE A 63 -0.82 -1.53 -5.37
CA ILE A 63 -1.03 -2.58 -6.36
C ILE A 63 -2.47 -3.06 -6.21
N VAL A 64 -3.18 -3.15 -7.33
CA VAL A 64 -4.44 -3.89 -7.45
C VAL A 64 -4.30 -4.75 -8.69
N LEU A 65 -4.48 -6.06 -8.54
CA LEU A 65 -4.38 -6.98 -9.67
C LEU A 65 -5.37 -6.56 -10.78
N PRO A 66 -4.99 -6.66 -12.07
CA PRO A 66 -5.76 -6.11 -13.19
C PRO A 66 -7.25 -6.49 -13.18
N GLU A 67 -7.57 -7.74 -12.90
CA GLU A 67 -8.95 -8.26 -12.85
C GLU A 67 -9.83 -7.65 -11.74
N PHE A 68 -9.23 -7.07 -10.70
CA PHE A 68 -9.94 -6.45 -9.58
C PHE A 68 -9.94 -4.91 -9.64
N GLN A 69 -9.30 -4.31 -10.66
CA GLN A 69 -9.30 -2.85 -10.84
C GLN A 69 -10.69 -2.31 -11.19
N GLY A 70 -10.91 -1.02 -10.97
CA GLY A 70 -12.21 -0.36 -11.23
C GLY A 70 -13.27 -0.54 -10.14
N HIS A 71 -13.03 -1.39 -9.13
CA HIS A 71 -13.98 -1.70 -8.05
C HIS A 71 -13.75 -0.88 -6.75
N GLY A 72 -12.97 0.20 -6.82
CA GLY A 72 -12.69 1.05 -5.66
C GLY A 72 -11.64 0.50 -4.66
N ILE A 73 -11.02 -0.64 -4.96
CA ILE A 73 -10.01 -1.28 -4.09
C ILE A 73 -8.79 -0.38 -3.85
N GLY A 74 -8.28 0.29 -4.88
CA GLY A 74 -7.17 1.24 -4.72
C GLY A 74 -7.53 2.39 -3.77
N LYS A 75 -8.79 2.85 -3.78
CA LYS A 75 -9.29 3.86 -2.83
C LYS A 75 -9.30 3.31 -1.40
N HIS A 76 -9.70 2.05 -1.21
CA HIS A 76 -9.67 1.39 0.09
C HIS A 76 -8.24 1.31 0.65
N ILE A 77 -7.27 0.89 -0.17
CA ILE A 77 -5.84 0.90 0.22
C ILE A 77 -5.43 2.31 0.65
N MET A 78 -5.77 3.32 -0.15
CA MET A 78 -5.37 4.69 0.14
C MET A 78 -6.03 5.23 1.42
N CYS A 79 -7.30 4.92 1.67
CA CYS A 79 -7.94 5.27 2.94
C CYS A 79 -7.18 4.67 4.15
N ALA A 80 -6.78 3.39 4.06
CA ALA A 80 -6.02 2.74 5.12
C ALA A 80 -4.63 3.37 5.33
N VAL A 81 -3.92 3.70 4.25
CA VAL A 81 -2.61 4.36 4.31
C VAL A 81 -2.73 5.77 4.89
N MET A 82 -3.74 6.55 4.49
CA MET A 82 -3.97 7.87 5.07
C MET A 82 -4.30 7.79 6.56
N ASN A 83 -5.10 6.81 6.98
CA ASN A 83 -5.38 6.58 8.40
C ASN A 83 -4.09 6.27 9.18
N TYR A 84 -3.18 5.47 8.60
CA TYR A 84 -1.87 5.22 9.18
C TYR A 84 -1.04 6.52 9.32
N PHE A 85 -1.02 7.38 8.30
CA PHE A 85 -0.31 8.68 8.37
C PHE A 85 -0.90 9.60 9.45
N ASN A 86 -2.22 9.72 9.54
CA ASN A 86 -2.87 10.55 10.55
C ASN A 86 -2.54 10.07 11.97
N PHE A 87 -2.60 8.76 12.18
CA PHE A 87 -2.20 8.15 13.45
C PHE A 87 -0.73 8.49 13.79
N LYS A 88 0.18 8.43 12.81
CA LYS A 88 1.59 8.77 13.00
C LYS A 88 1.84 10.27 13.22
N ALA A 89 1.07 11.14 12.59
CA ALA A 89 1.17 12.59 12.74
C ALA A 89 0.57 13.12 14.06
N GLY A 90 -0.08 12.26 14.86
CA GLY A 90 -0.73 12.66 16.12
C GLY A 90 -1.84 13.70 15.93
N SER A 91 -2.33 13.88 14.70
CA SER A 91 -3.28 14.94 14.34
C SER A 91 -4.52 14.31 13.71
N PRO A 92 -5.74 14.67 14.13
CA PRO A 92 -6.93 14.40 13.33
C PRO A 92 -6.80 15.18 12.02
N LEU A 93 -7.22 14.59 10.90
CA LEU A 93 -7.25 15.26 9.59
C LEU A 93 -7.85 16.66 9.73
N PRO A 94 -7.34 17.68 9.02
CA PRO A 94 -8.17 18.83 8.73
C PRO A 94 -9.43 18.29 8.05
N ARG A 95 -10.61 18.59 8.59
CA ARG A 95 -11.88 18.26 7.93
C ARG A 95 -11.77 18.79 6.51
N SER A 96 -12.06 17.96 5.52
CA SER A 96 -12.19 18.44 4.15
C SER A 96 -13.11 19.66 4.21
N GLU A 97 -12.62 20.83 3.83
CA GLU A 97 -13.54 21.91 3.50
C GLU A 97 -14.33 21.39 2.31
N ALA A 98 -15.58 21.01 2.58
CA ALA A 98 -16.61 21.02 1.56
C ALA A 98 -16.74 22.48 1.12
N THR A 99 -15.88 22.91 0.21
CA THR A 99 -16.18 24.05 -0.64
C THR A 99 -17.19 23.55 -1.65
N GLY A 100 -18.45 23.56 -1.23
CA GLY A 100 -19.55 23.71 -2.15
C GLY A 100 -19.50 25.10 -2.76
N GLY A 101 -19.88 25.19 -4.03
CA GLY A 101 -20.33 26.43 -4.67
C GLY A 101 -19.40 26.96 -5.76
N GLY A 102 -19.86 26.85 -7.00
CA GLY A 102 -19.29 27.47 -8.19
C GLY A 102 -19.60 26.68 -9.46
#